data_AF-A0A438BVT1-F1
#
_entry.id   AF-A0A438BVT1-F1
#
_cell.length_a   1.000
_cell.length_b   1.000
_cell.length_c   1.000
_cell.angle_alpha   90.00
_cell.angle_beta   90.00
_cell.angle_gamma   90.00
#
_symmetry.space_group_name_H-M   'P 1'
#
loop_
_entity.id
_entity.type
_entity.pdbx_description
1 polymer ?
#
loop_
_entity_poly.entity_id
_entity_poly.type
_entity_poly.pdbx_seq_one_letter_code
_entity_poly.pdbx_strand_id
1 'polypeptide(L)' 'MAAYQQRAAAHYNCKARPLIFKVGTLVLRKIFENTVEMGVRKLQTNWESSYIVSKASESGTYQL' A
#
# COMPACT_ATOMS: atom_id res chain seq x y z
N MET A 1 20.79 21.21 -9.05
CA MET A 1 20.10 20.54 -7.93
C MET A 1 19.47 19.19 -8.32
N ALA A 2 18.70 19.12 -9.41
CA ALA A 2 18.05 17.87 -9.85
C ALA A 2 19.02 16.68 -10.01
N ALA A 3 20.23 16.91 -10.55
CA ALA A 3 21.24 15.85 -10.72
C ALA A 3 21.70 15.20 -9.40
N TYR A 4 21.74 15.97 -8.30
CA TYR A 4 22.09 15.44 -6.98
C TYR A 4 20.96 14.59 -6.40
N GLN A 5 19.71 15.06 -6.50
CA GLN A 5 18.53 14.31 -6.06
C GLN A 5 18.37 12.98 -6.81
N GLN A 6 18.62 12.98 -8.13
CA GLN A 6 18.58 11.76 -8.95
C GLN A 6 19.65 10.74 -8.49
N ARG A 7 20.88 11.17 -8.23
CA ARG A 7 21.94 10.30 -7.69
C ARG A 7 21.59 9.74 -6.31
N ALA A 8 21.06 10.58 -5.42
CA ALA A 8 20.63 10.16 -4.09
C ALA A 8 19.49 9.13 -4.18
N ALA A 9 18.47 9.38 -5.01
CA ALA A 9 17.38 8.45 -5.24
C ALA A 9 17.87 7.11 -5.82
N ALA A 10 18.76 7.14 -6.82
CA ALA A 10 19.32 5.93 -7.41
C ALA A 10 20.14 5.11 -6.39
N HIS A 11 20.88 5.76 -5.50
CA HIS A 11 21.69 5.10 -4.48
C HIS A 11 20.84 4.51 -3.34
N TYR A 12 19.95 5.31 -2.76
CA TYR A 12 19.18 4.89 -1.58
C TYR A 12 17.92 4.07 -1.92
N ASN A 13 17.26 4.36 -3.05
CA ASN A 13 16.03 3.65 -3.46
C ASN A 13 16.32 2.47 -4.41
N CYS A 14 17.57 2.04 -4.58
CA CYS A 14 17.91 0.93 -5.47
C CYS A 14 17.16 -0.38 -5.17
N LYS A 15 16.72 -0.59 -3.92
CA LYS A 15 15.94 -1.75 -3.49
C LYS A 15 14.45 -1.46 -3.35
N ALA A 16 14.02 -0.22 -3.56
CA ALA A 16 12.62 0.14 -3.52
C ALA A 16 11.91 -0.55 -4.69
N ARG A 17 10.88 -1.32 -4.38
CA ARG A 17 9.99 -1.91 -5.38
C ARG A 17 8.66 -1.16 -5.31
N PRO A 18 8.43 -0.18 -6.20
CA PRO A 18 7.18 0.56 -6.19
C PRO A 18 6.03 -0.41 -6.47
N LEU A 19 5.06 -0.44 -5.57
CA LEU A 19 3.85 -1.23 -5.73
C LEU A 19 2.86 -0.40 -6.54
N ILE A 20 2.79 -0.67 -7.83
CA ILE A 20 1.87 0.02 -8.75
C ILE A 20 0.62 -0.84 -8.86
N PHE A 21 -0.52 -0.25 -8.50
CA PHE A 21 -1.82 -0.91 -8.62
C PHE A 21 -2.42 -0.59 -9.98
N LYS A 22 -3.10 -1.58 -10.57
CA LYS A 22 -3.92 -1.40 -11.77
C LYS A 22 -5.38 -1.51 -11.39
N VAL A 23 -6.25 -0.77 -12.08
CA VAL A 23 -7.70 -0.94 -11.94
C VAL A 23 -8.07 -2.40 -12.21
N GLY A 24 -8.93 -2.98 -11.37
CA GLY A 24 -9.28 -4.40 -11.44
C GLY A 24 -8.34 -5.34 -10.68
N THR A 25 -7.23 -4.85 -10.10
CA THR A 25 -6.34 -5.69 -9.28
C THR A 25 -7.01 -6.01 -7.95
N LEU A 26 -6.96 -7.28 -7.54
CA LEU A 26 -7.38 -7.70 -6.20
C LEU A 26 -6.31 -7.36 -5.18
N VAL A 27 -6.70 -6.71 -4.10
CA VAL A 27 -5.82 -6.30 -3.00
C VAL A 27 -6.45 -6.64 -1.66
N LEU A 28 -5.62 -6.93 -0.66
CA LEU A 28 -6.07 -7.17 0.71
C LEU A 28 -5.90 -5.89 1.53
N ARG A 29 -6.95 -5.48 2.23
CA ARG A 29 -6.89 -4.35 3.16
C ARG A 29 -6.52 -4.84 4.55
N LYS A 30 -5.43 -4.30 5.10
CA LYS A 30 -5.02 -4.59 6.47
C LYS A 30 -6.02 -3.94 7.43
N ILE A 31 -6.50 -4.69 8.42
CA ILE A 31 -7.32 -4.15 9.51
C ILE A 31 -6.40 -3.28 10.38
N PHE A 32 -6.78 -2.03 10.58
CA PHE A 32 -6.10 -1.09 11.47
C PHE A 32 -6.89 -0.93 12.78
N GLU A 33 -6.24 -0.39 13.80
CA GLU A 33 -6.81 -0.22 15.15
C GLU A 33 -8.13 0.57 15.19
N ASN A 34 -8.38 1.41 14.18
CA ASN A 34 -9.62 2.16 14.01
C ASN A 34 -10.82 1.30 13.58
N THR A 35 -10.59 0.08 13.09
CA THR A 35 -11.65 -0.87 12.67
C THR A 35 -11.73 -2.09 13.59
N VAL A 36 -10.81 -2.22 14.54
CA VAL A 36 -10.83 -3.33 15.51
C VAL A 36 -11.97 -3.11 16.50
N GLU A 37 -12.92 -4.04 16.57
CA GLU A 37 -13.95 -4.05 17.59
C GLU A 37 -13.30 -4.15 18.98
N MET A 38 -13.78 -3.37 19.96
CA MET A 38 -13.28 -3.44 21.34
C MET A 38 -13.51 -4.86 21.89
N GLY A 39 -12.42 -5.60 22.13
CA GLY A 39 -12.47 -6.93 22.76
C GLY A 39 -11.94 -8.08 21.93
N VAL A 40 -11.41 -7.85 20.71
CA VAL A 40 -10.88 -8.95 19.91
C VAL A 40 -9.51 -9.45 20.43
N ARG A 41 -9.37 -10.77 20.46
CA ARG A 41 -8.21 -11.50 21.00
C ARG A 41 -6.97 -11.29 20.12
N LYS A 42 -5.77 -11.38 20.70
CA LYS A 42 -4.44 -11.23 20.05
C LYS A 42 -4.20 -12.01 18.73
N LEU A 43 -5.05 -12.98 18.36
CA LEU A 43 -4.93 -13.83 17.17
C LEU A 43 -6.01 -13.54 16.12
N GLN A 44 -6.57 -12.32 16.10
CA GLN A 44 -7.50 -11.91 15.04
C GLN A 44 -6.82 -11.91 13.67
N THR A 45 -7.61 -12.18 12.62
CA THR A 45 -7.18 -12.00 11.23
C THR A 45 -6.78 -10.54 11.00
N ASN A 46 -5.57 -10.32 10.48
CA ASN A 46 -5.05 -8.98 10.19
C ASN A 46 -5.59 -8.36 8.89
N TRP A 47 -6.47 -9.06 8.18
CA TRP A 47 -6.98 -8.72 6.86
C TRP A 47 -8.50 -8.68 6.88
N GLU A 48 -9.07 -7.61 6.32
CA GLU A 48 -10.51 -7.34 6.33
C GLU A 48 -11.21 -8.29 5.34
N SER A 49 -10.81 -8.22 4.07
CA SER A 49 -11.22 -9.08 2.95
C SER A 49 -10.48 -8.68 1.66
N SER A 50 -10.75 -9.37 0.56
CA SER A 50 -10.29 -9.00 -0.79
C SER A 50 -11.14 -7.88 -1.37
N TYR A 51 -10.47 -6.85 -1.89
CA TYR A 51 -11.09 -5.70 -2.56
C TYR A 51 -10.57 -5.57 -3.98
N ILE A 52 -11.37 -4.97 -4.85
CA ILE A 52 -10.98 -4.63 -6.22
C ILE A 52 -10.62 -3.15 -6.26
N VAL A 53 -9.49 -2.82 -6.88
CA VAL A 53 -9.09 -1.42 -7.09
C VAL A 53 -9.99 -0.78 -8.15
N SER A 54 -10.77 0.23 -7.77
CA SER A 54 -11.65 0.99 -8.67
C SER A 54 -10.92 2.11 -9.41
N LYS A 55 -9.93 2.77 -8.77
CA LYS A 55 -9.08 3.78 -9.40
C LYS A 55 -7.63 3.64 -8.92
N ALA A 56 -6.67 3.84 -9.82
CA ALA A 56 -5.25 3.85 -9.49
C ALA A 56 -4.57 5.09 -10.07
N SER A 57 -3.68 5.69 -9.29
CA SER A 57 -2.79 6.79 -9.67
C SER A 57 -1.37 6.27 -9.88
N GLU A 58 -0.62 6.89 -10.80
CA GLU A 58 0.80 6.59 -11.03
C GLU A 58 1.67 6.81 -9.78
N SER A 59 1.20 7.65 -8.84
CA SER A 59 1.85 7.92 -7.57
C SER A 59 1.74 6.81 -6.52
N GLY A 60 1.13 5.67 -6.84
CA GLY A 60 0.89 4.56 -5.90
C GLY A 60 -0.34 4.75 -5.01
N THR A 61 -1.10 5.82 -5.22
CA THR A 61 -2.40 6.05 -4.57
C THR A 61 -3.49 5.28 -5.30
N TYR A 62 -4.37 4.60 -4.58
CA TYR A 62 -5.48 3.86 -5.15
C TYR A 62 -6.76 4.04 -4.33
N GLN A 63 -7.89 3.74 -4.95
CA GLN A 63 -9.21 3.71 -4.33
C GLN A 63 -9.78 2.31 -4.50
N LEU A 64 -10.43 1.81 -3.45
CA LEU A 64 -11.20 0.57 -3.43
C LEU A 64 -12.64 0.92 -3.74
#